data_AF-Q1D189-F1
#
_entry.id   AF-Q1D189-F1
#
_cell.length_a   1.000
_cell.length_b   1.000
_cell.length_c   1.000
_cell.angle_alpha   90.00
_cell.angle_beta   90.00
_cell.angle_gamma   90.00
#
_symmetry.space_group_name_H-M   'P 1'
#
loop_
_entity.id
_entity.type
_entity.pdbx_description
1 polymer ?
#
loop_
_entity_poly.entity_id
_entity_poly.type
_entity_poly.pdbx_seq_one_letter_code
_entity_poly.pdbx_strand_id
1 'polypeptide(L)'
;MQSNAQPHRKAFAGRWAAPAVALVILSAAALYTALMRGRPGTPPPDDGMPPRPGASSGALAGEPARITAKATVPTSAPPGRELRPLTRPLPGEAAPPPAPDTGIEETRRDAIQKAARSYREGRFNVFFREEAFIQELANHGVENVAALQDALADTRSLSALPDDTRFTEQRPETVLDRMAMIDLLHTLAPEDDSARAAMLALATSPIDPSLSDVAKKGLVGEKYDLFFKLAQIDRQAAVDAFGRLDNPKLRSLLREALLAGLHESGASYEEVQRLTRHL
;
A
#
# COMPACT_ATOMS: atom_id res chain seq x y z
N MET A 1 9.96 -56.18 -14.88
CA MET A 1 9.00 -55.10 -14.62
C MET A 1 9.78 -53.86 -14.22
N GLN A 2 9.87 -52.86 -15.10
CA GLN A 2 10.48 -51.56 -14.77
C GLN A 2 9.36 -50.50 -14.84
N SER A 3 9.16 -49.77 -13.75
CA SER A 3 8.15 -48.71 -13.70
C SER A 3 8.72 -47.44 -14.31
N ASN A 4 8.13 -46.98 -15.40
CA ASN A 4 8.61 -45.83 -16.16
C ASN A 4 7.82 -44.57 -15.72
N ALA A 5 8.31 -43.88 -14.68
CA ALA A 5 7.66 -42.69 -14.14
C ALA A 5 8.01 -41.46 -15.00
N GLN A 6 7.08 -41.05 -15.88
CA GLN A 6 7.18 -39.77 -16.58
C GLN A 6 6.86 -38.60 -15.63
N PRO A 7 7.70 -37.56 -15.54
CA PRO A 7 7.32 -36.32 -14.87
C PRO A 7 6.33 -35.53 -15.74
N HIS A 8 5.11 -35.32 -15.23
CA HIS A 8 4.11 -34.48 -15.88
C HIS A 8 4.57 -33.00 -15.90
N ARG A 9 5.18 -32.59 -17.02
CA ARG A 9 5.33 -31.16 -17.35
C ARG A 9 3.95 -30.55 -17.60
N LYS A 10 3.39 -29.86 -16.59
CA LYS A 10 2.26 -28.95 -16.81
C LYS A 10 2.74 -27.78 -17.66
N ALA A 11 2.14 -27.57 -18.82
CA ALA A 11 2.48 -26.47 -19.71
C ALA A 11 1.91 -25.15 -19.16
N PHE A 12 2.81 -24.23 -18.78
CA PHE A 12 2.45 -22.87 -18.34
C PHE A 12 2.14 -21.99 -19.58
N ALA A 13 1.02 -22.26 -20.24
CA ALA A 13 0.61 -21.60 -21.48
C ALA A 13 -0.60 -20.68 -21.24
N GLY A 14 -0.34 -19.45 -20.76
CA GLY A 14 -1.38 -18.44 -20.53
C GLY A 14 -1.01 -17.41 -19.46
N ARG A 15 -0.02 -16.53 -19.71
CA ARG A 15 0.41 -15.50 -18.74
C ARG A 15 0.68 -14.13 -19.38
N TRP A 16 0.00 -13.83 -20.49
CA TRP A 16 0.22 -12.63 -21.34
C TRP A 16 -0.95 -11.63 -21.34
N ALA A 17 -1.55 -11.33 -20.18
CA ALA A 17 -2.71 -10.41 -20.11
C ALA A 17 -2.86 -9.58 -18.80
N ALA A 18 -1.82 -9.46 -17.96
CA ALA A 18 -2.00 -9.01 -16.56
C ALA A 18 -1.32 -7.70 -16.06
N PRO A 19 -0.97 -6.70 -16.90
CA PRO A 19 -0.70 -5.34 -16.38
C PRO A 19 -1.77 -4.29 -16.74
N ALA A 20 -2.72 -4.61 -17.63
CA ALA A 20 -3.66 -3.62 -18.17
C ALA A 20 -4.89 -3.35 -17.27
N VAL A 21 -5.35 -4.35 -16.52
CA VAL A 21 -6.64 -4.26 -15.79
C VAL A 21 -6.56 -3.30 -14.59
N ALA A 22 -5.47 -3.33 -13.81
CA ALA A 22 -5.32 -2.46 -12.63
C ALA A 22 -5.32 -0.96 -12.96
N LEU A 23 -4.81 -0.56 -14.13
CA LEU A 23 -4.71 0.87 -14.53
C LEU A 23 -6.03 1.46 -15.05
N VAL A 24 -6.96 0.64 -15.53
CA VAL A 24 -8.30 1.07 -15.99
C VAL A 24 -9.23 1.36 -14.79
N ILE A 25 -9.02 0.67 -13.68
CA ILE A 25 -9.94 0.62 -12.53
C ILE A 25 -9.73 1.75 -11.51
N LEU A 26 -8.60 2.45 -11.59
CA LEU A 26 -8.34 3.69 -10.84
C LEU A 26 -9.35 4.82 -11.13
N SER A 27 -10.12 4.72 -12.22
CA SER A 27 -11.28 5.57 -12.49
C SER A 27 -12.40 5.44 -11.44
N ALA A 28 -12.66 4.24 -10.91
CA ALA A 28 -13.65 4.01 -9.85
C ALA A 28 -13.24 4.63 -8.50
N ALA A 29 -11.93 4.74 -8.25
CA ALA A 29 -11.39 5.31 -7.02
C ALA A 29 -11.60 6.84 -6.91
N ALA A 30 -11.87 7.54 -8.03
CA ALA A 30 -12.29 8.95 -8.00
C ALA A 30 -13.67 9.15 -7.35
N LEU A 31 -14.60 8.21 -7.59
CA LEU A 31 -15.95 8.23 -7.03
C LEU A 31 -15.94 7.99 -5.50
N TYR A 32 -15.01 7.15 -5.01
CA TYR A 32 -14.82 6.89 -3.58
C TYR A 32 -14.50 8.18 -2.80
N THR A 33 -13.61 9.03 -3.32
CA THR A 33 -13.23 10.29 -2.65
C THR A 33 -14.35 11.34 -2.68
N ALA A 34 -15.12 11.42 -3.77
CA ALA A 34 -16.28 12.30 -3.84
C ALA A 34 -17.36 11.92 -2.81
N LEU A 35 -17.61 10.61 -2.63
CA LEU A 35 -18.64 10.07 -1.72
C LEU A 35 -18.19 9.92 -0.26
N MET A 36 -16.92 10.17 0.07
CA MET A 36 -16.44 10.29 1.46
C MET A 36 -16.36 11.74 1.95
N ARG A 37 -16.41 12.72 1.04
CA ARG A 37 -16.47 14.16 1.38
C ARG A 37 -17.87 14.67 1.74
N GLY A 38 -18.86 13.77 1.85
CA GLY A 38 -20.25 14.07 2.15
C GLY A 38 -20.47 14.59 3.57
N ARG A 39 -20.33 15.90 3.77
CA ARG A 39 -20.88 16.61 4.93
C ARG A 39 -22.41 16.50 4.92
N PRO A 40 -23.07 16.17 6.04
CA PRO A 40 -24.51 16.32 6.15
C PRO A 40 -24.88 17.79 6.37
N GLY A 41 -25.89 18.28 5.63
CA GLY A 41 -26.71 19.42 6.06
C GLY A 41 -26.28 20.83 5.63
N THR A 42 -26.54 21.17 4.37
CA THR A 42 -27.12 22.49 4.03
C THR A 42 -28.17 22.26 2.94
N PRO A 43 -29.46 22.58 3.16
CA PRO A 43 -30.47 22.50 2.11
C PRO A 43 -30.19 23.54 1.02
N PRO A 44 -30.57 23.27 -0.25
CA PRO A 44 -30.47 24.27 -1.31
C PRO A 44 -31.42 25.45 -1.02
N PRO A 45 -31.00 26.71 -1.22
CA PRO A 45 -31.92 27.83 -1.27
C PRO A 45 -32.75 27.79 -2.57
N ASP A 46 -34.03 28.19 -2.45
CA ASP A 46 -35.00 28.25 -3.55
C ASP A 46 -34.56 29.15 -4.72
N ASP A 47 -34.96 28.78 -5.94
CA ASP A 47 -34.84 29.62 -7.14
C ASP A 47 -35.87 30.77 -7.09
N GLY A 48 -35.40 32.02 -7.10
CA GLY A 48 -36.28 33.17 -6.86
C GLY A 48 -35.76 34.55 -7.28
N MET A 49 -35.62 34.78 -8.61
CA MET A 49 -35.68 36.10 -9.28
C MET A 49 -34.52 37.13 -9.06
N PRO A 50 -33.92 37.70 -10.14
CA PRO A 50 -33.05 38.88 -10.08
C PRO A 50 -33.86 40.19 -10.17
N PRO A 51 -33.44 41.33 -9.56
CA PRO A 51 -32.33 42.17 -10.06
C PRO A 51 -31.51 42.83 -8.91
N ARG A 52 -30.72 43.92 -8.98
CA ARG A 52 -30.34 44.97 -9.96
C ARG A 52 -28.95 45.55 -9.53
N PRO A 53 -28.10 46.19 -10.36
CA PRO A 53 -26.73 46.55 -9.99
C PRO A 53 -26.61 47.96 -9.37
N GLY A 54 -25.56 48.19 -8.55
CA GLY A 54 -25.19 49.54 -8.09
C GLY A 54 -24.10 49.59 -7.00
N ALA A 55 -23.43 50.75 -6.91
CA ALA A 55 -22.54 51.21 -5.84
C ALA A 55 -21.16 50.53 -5.66
N SER A 56 -20.21 51.00 -6.45
CA SER A 56 -18.78 51.01 -6.13
C SER A 56 -18.41 51.94 -4.95
N SER A 57 -17.55 51.48 -4.05
CA SER A 57 -16.61 52.27 -3.22
C SER A 57 -15.58 51.30 -2.63
N GLY A 58 -14.29 51.60 -2.48
CA GLY A 58 -13.58 52.87 -2.69
C GLY A 58 -12.72 53.18 -1.45
N ALA A 59 -11.44 53.50 -1.65
CA ALA A 59 -10.42 53.83 -0.62
C ALA A 59 -9.95 52.67 0.29
N LEU A 60 -8.76 52.71 0.93
CA LEU A 60 -7.39 53.14 0.56
C LEU A 60 -6.48 52.98 1.80
N ALA A 61 -5.17 52.75 1.58
CA ALA A 61 -4.05 52.98 2.51
C ALA A 61 -3.97 52.18 3.84
N GLY A 62 -2.76 51.82 4.29
CA GLY A 62 -2.57 51.16 5.60
C GLY A 62 -1.22 50.51 5.97
N GLU A 63 -0.15 50.67 5.20
CA GLU A 63 1.24 50.43 5.68
C GLU A 63 1.90 51.79 6.02
N PRO A 64 3.04 51.88 6.75
CA PRO A 64 3.81 50.82 7.45
C PRO A 64 4.24 51.21 8.90
N ALA A 65 4.84 50.28 9.65
CA ALA A 65 5.77 50.63 10.75
C ALA A 65 6.78 49.51 11.11
N ARG A 66 8.07 49.79 10.89
CA ARG A 66 9.19 49.03 11.51
C ARG A 66 9.32 49.43 12.98
N ILE A 67 9.66 48.48 13.87
CA ILE A 67 10.60 48.75 14.99
C ILE A 67 11.61 47.61 15.09
N THR A 68 12.88 48.00 15.10
CA THR A 68 14.06 47.16 15.38
C THR A 68 14.34 47.04 16.87
N ALA A 69 14.80 45.87 17.33
CA ALA A 69 15.60 45.78 18.56
C ALA A 69 16.70 44.72 18.41
N LYS A 70 17.96 45.17 18.45
CA LYS A 70 19.14 44.31 18.69
C LYS A 70 19.23 44.01 20.18
N ALA A 71 19.62 42.79 20.52
CA ALA A 71 20.42 42.53 21.72
C ALA A 71 21.37 41.36 21.45
N THR A 72 22.67 41.61 21.61
CA THR A 72 23.76 40.65 21.40
C THR A 72 24.64 40.65 22.62
N VAL A 73 24.76 39.53 23.34
CA VAL A 73 25.96 39.19 24.12
C VAL A 73 26.10 37.66 24.20
N PRO A 74 27.21 37.07 23.72
CA PRO A 74 27.65 35.73 24.12
C PRO A 74 28.57 35.81 25.34
N THR A 75 28.50 34.82 26.24
CA THR A 75 29.48 34.66 27.33
C THR A 75 30.04 33.25 27.33
N SER A 76 31.33 33.14 27.05
CA SER A 76 32.12 31.91 27.11
C SER A 76 33.37 32.14 27.94
N ALA A 77 33.52 31.43 29.08
CA ALA A 77 34.81 31.17 29.72
C ALA A 77 34.70 30.05 30.78
N PRO A 78 35.45 28.93 30.64
CA PRO A 78 35.74 27.95 31.70
C PRO A 78 37.09 28.30 32.38
N PRO A 79 37.75 27.48 33.23
CA PRO A 79 37.36 26.16 33.77
C PRO A 79 37.42 26.04 35.32
N GLY A 80 36.60 25.14 35.87
CA GLY A 80 36.65 24.69 37.27
C GLY A 80 37.02 23.22 37.38
N ARG A 81 37.91 22.88 38.31
CA ARG A 81 38.62 21.60 38.38
C ARG A 81 38.08 20.69 39.49
N GLU A 82 37.92 19.39 39.15
CA GLU A 82 37.81 18.22 40.04
C GLU A 82 36.78 18.24 41.19
N LEU A 83 35.87 17.27 41.19
CA LEU A 83 35.69 16.33 42.30
C LEU A 83 34.95 15.08 41.81
N ARG A 84 35.53 13.89 41.97
CA ARG A 84 34.87 12.60 41.69
C ARG A 84 34.07 12.15 42.92
N PRO A 85 32.76 11.84 42.79
CA PRO A 85 32.08 10.93 43.70
C PRO A 85 32.25 9.50 43.21
N LEU A 86 32.93 8.65 43.99
CA LEU A 86 32.87 7.20 43.82
C LEU A 86 31.55 6.69 44.39
N THR A 87 30.55 6.49 43.54
CA THR A 87 29.26 5.90 43.94
C THR A 87 29.05 4.55 43.25
N ARG A 88 28.99 3.48 44.04
CA ARG A 88 28.68 2.09 43.67
C ARG A 88 28.10 1.41 44.92
N PRO A 89 27.21 0.40 44.84
CA PRO A 89 26.33 -0.05 43.75
C PRO A 89 24.83 -0.03 44.15
N LEU A 90 23.94 -0.39 43.21
CA LEU A 90 22.72 -1.15 43.53
C LEU A 90 22.41 -2.12 42.37
N PRO A 91 22.18 -3.43 42.62
CA PRO A 91 21.66 -4.35 41.60
C PRO A 91 20.13 -4.25 41.55
N GLY A 92 19.56 -4.00 40.37
CA GLY A 92 18.10 -3.98 40.19
C GLY A 92 17.56 -3.04 39.12
N GLU A 93 18.38 -2.14 38.57
CA GLU A 93 17.96 -1.32 37.44
C GLU A 93 18.10 -2.14 36.15
N ALA A 94 16.98 -2.68 35.67
CA ALA A 94 16.90 -3.36 34.40
C ALA A 94 17.36 -2.39 33.31
N ALA A 95 18.36 -2.80 32.52
CA ALA A 95 18.82 -1.99 31.39
C ALA A 95 17.62 -1.64 30.50
N PRO A 96 17.51 -0.39 30.00
CA PRO A 96 16.50 -0.08 29.00
C PRO A 96 16.64 -1.07 27.84
N PRO A 97 15.53 -1.57 27.26
CA PRO A 97 15.60 -2.50 26.15
C PRO A 97 16.47 -1.86 25.04
N PRO A 98 17.32 -2.66 24.35
CA PRO A 98 18.13 -2.12 23.26
C PRO A 98 17.20 -1.41 22.27
N ALA A 99 17.57 -0.18 21.91
CA ALA A 99 16.84 0.56 20.90
C ALA A 99 16.76 -0.29 19.62
N PRO A 100 15.61 -0.35 18.94
CA PRO A 100 15.50 -1.13 17.71
C PRO A 100 16.54 -0.65 16.70
N ASP A 101 17.31 -1.57 16.12
CA ASP A 101 18.36 -1.27 15.14
C ASP A 101 17.74 -0.78 13.82
N THR A 102 17.41 0.52 13.78
CA THR A 102 16.69 1.15 12.67
C THR A 102 17.40 0.99 11.34
N GLY A 103 18.75 0.96 11.34
CA GLY A 103 19.56 0.78 10.13
C GLY A 103 19.45 -0.61 9.50
N ILE A 104 19.17 -1.66 10.28
CA ILE A 104 18.97 -3.02 9.74
C ILE A 104 17.63 -3.08 8.99
N GLU A 105 16.57 -2.54 9.59
CA GLU A 105 15.24 -2.52 8.96
C GLU A 105 15.17 -1.60 7.74
N GLU A 106 15.89 -0.48 7.73
CA GLU A 106 16.00 0.39 6.55
C GLU A 106 16.73 -0.33 5.40
N THR A 107 17.88 -0.95 5.68
CA THR A 107 18.62 -1.76 4.70
C THR A 107 17.77 -2.91 4.13
N ARG A 108 16.98 -3.59 4.97
CA ARG A 108 16.06 -4.65 4.56
C ARG A 108 14.96 -4.13 3.63
N ARG A 109 14.32 -2.99 3.95
CA ARG A 109 13.30 -2.37 3.09
C ARG A 109 13.85 -2.00 1.72
N ASP A 110 15.05 -1.40 1.68
CA ASP A 110 15.71 -1.02 0.43
C ASP A 110 16.04 -2.24 -0.43
N ALA A 111 16.47 -3.35 0.17
CA ALA A 111 16.70 -4.62 -0.52
C ALA A 111 15.41 -5.16 -1.16
N ILE A 112 14.29 -5.16 -0.43
CA ILE A 112 12.98 -5.59 -0.96
C ILE A 112 12.47 -4.67 -2.07
N GLN A 113 12.59 -3.34 -1.93
CA GLN A 113 12.25 -2.40 -2.99
C GLN A 113 13.11 -2.59 -4.25
N LYS A 114 14.39 -2.91 -4.08
CA LYS A 114 15.28 -3.22 -5.20
C LYS A 114 14.89 -4.53 -5.88
N ALA A 115 14.58 -5.58 -5.10
CA ALA A 115 14.10 -6.87 -5.61
C ALA A 115 12.78 -6.70 -6.40
N ALA A 116 11.81 -5.95 -5.86
CA ALA A 116 10.56 -5.65 -6.55
C ALA A 116 10.78 -4.93 -7.89
N ARG A 117 11.66 -3.92 -7.94
CA ARG A 117 12.03 -3.24 -9.19
C ARG A 117 12.73 -4.16 -10.19
N SER A 118 13.70 -4.96 -9.75
CA SER A 118 14.38 -5.94 -10.60
C SER A 118 13.44 -7.00 -11.16
N TYR A 119 12.45 -7.46 -10.39
CA TYR A 119 11.40 -8.36 -10.87
C TYR A 119 10.47 -7.67 -11.90
N ARG A 120 10.02 -6.44 -11.60
CA ARG A 120 9.15 -5.62 -12.46
C ARG A 120 9.76 -5.36 -13.84
N GLU A 121 11.04 -5.01 -13.87
CA GLU A 121 11.82 -4.75 -15.08
C GLU A 121 12.21 -6.07 -15.78
N GLY A 122 12.52 -7.10 -14.98
CA GLY A 122 12.92 -8.42 -15.44
C GLY A 122 11.82 -9.21 -16.13
N ARG A 123 10.60 -9.27 -15.57
CA ARG A 123 9.55 -10.21 -16.01
C ARG A 123 9.08 -10.07 -17.47
N PHE A 124 9.39 -8.95 -18.13
CA PHE A 124 9.10 -8.73 -19.56
C PHE A 124 10.32 -8.93 -20.47
N ASN A 125 11.49 -9.21 -19.90
CA ASN A 125 12.75 -9.42 -20.59
C ASN A 125 13.00 -10.93 -20.78
N VAL A 126 13.19 -11.36 -22.04
CA VAL A 126 13.44 -12.76 -22.42
C VAL A 126 14.70 -13.37 -21.76
N PHE A 127 15.63 -12.55 -21.27
CA PHE A 127 16.84 -12.99 -20.58
C PHE A 127 16.70 -13.06 -19.05
N PHE A 128 15.58 -12.59 -18.49
CA PHE A 128 15.34 -12.68 -17.05
C PHE A 128 14.95 -14.11 -16.67
N ARG A 129 15.65 -14.66 -15.68
CA ARG A 129 15.40 -16.01 -15.17
C ARG A 129 14.43 -15.92 -13.99
N GLU A 130 13.14 -15.81 -14.29
CA GLU A 130 12.09 -15.66 -13.28
C GLU A 130 12.17 -16.77 -12.22
N GLU A 131 12.30 -18.04 -12.62
CA GLU A 131 12.34 -19.14 -11.65
C GLU A 131 13.58 -19.09 -10.75
N ALA A 132 14.74 -18.69 -11.28
CA ALA A 132 15.96 -18.57 -10.50
C ALA A 132 15.89 -17.39 -9.51
N PHE A 133 15.32 -16.27 -9.94
CA PHE A 133 15.10 -15.10 -9.08
C PHE A 133 14.10 -15.41 -7.95
N ILE A 134 13.00 -16.09 -8.25
CA ILE A 134 12.01 -16.49 -7.25
C ILE A 134 12.59 -17.53 -6.28
N GLN A 135 13.41 -18.47 -6.76
CA GLN A 135 14.15 -19.41 -5.90
C GLN A 135 15.13 -18.68 -4.97
N GLU A 136 15.90 -17.71 -5.46
CA GLU A 136 16.78 -16.89 -4.64
C GLU A 136 16.01 -16.12 -3.54
N LEU A 137 14.88 -15.51 -3.91
CA LEU A 137 14.00 -14.82 -2.97
C LEU A 137 13.40 -15.78 -1.92
N ALA A 138 13.00 -16.98 -2.34
CA ALA A 138 12.42 -18.01 -1.48
C ALA A 138 13.45 -18.73 -0.58
N ASN A 139 14.74 -18.74 -0.93
CA ASN A 139 15.80 -19.31 -0.09
C ASN A 139 15.98 -18.57 1.26
N HIS A 140 15.57 -17.30 1.32
CA HIS A 140 15.46 -16.52 2.57
C HIS A 140 14.06 -16.60 3.22
N GLY A 141 13.12 -17.28 2.56
CA GLY A 141 11.83 -17.71 3.09
C GLY A 141 11.00 -16.64 3.80
N VAL A 142 10.49 -17.01 4.98
CA VAL A 142 9.57 -16.22 5.81
C VAL A 142 10.11 -14.81 6.10
N GLU A 143 11.43 -14.61 6.19
CA GLU A 143 12.00 -13.27 6.43
C GLU A 143 11.75 -12.31 5.26
N ASN A 144 11.87 -12.79 4.01
CA ASN A 144 11.59 -11.98 2.83
C ASN A 144 10.09 -11.73 2.66
N VAL A 145 9.24 -12.70 3.01
CA VAL A 145 7.78 -12.54 3.00
C VAL A 145 7.34 -11.51 4.05
N ALA A 146 7.86 -11.60 5.28
CA ALA A 146 7.61 -10.62 6.32
C ALA A 146 8.09 -9.22 5.89
N ALA A 147 9.27 -9.12 5.29
CA ALA A 147 9.81 -7.85 4.78
C ALA A 147 8.96 -7.26 3.63
N LEU A 148 8.42 -8.08 2.72
CA LEU A 148 7.44 -7.67 1.71
C LEU A 148 6.14 -7.18 2.36
N GLN A 149 5.63 -7.90 3.36
CA GLN A 149 4.44 -7.53 4.10
C GLN A 149 4.62 -6.18 4.83
N ASP A 150 5.74 -5.99 5.52
CA ASP A 150 6.05 -4.76 6.25
C ASP A 150 6.25 -3.57 5.32
N ALA A 151 6.90 -3.77 4.16
CA ALA A 151 7.06 -2.74 3.13
C ALA A 151 5.70 -2.33 2.51
N LEU A 152 4.77 -3.27 2.37
CA LEU A 152 3.40 -3.00 1.90
C LEU A 152 2.49 -2.44 3.01
N ALA A 153 2.72 -2.77 4.28
CA ALA A 153 2.01 -2.19 5.41
C ALA A 153 2.40 -0.72 5.66
N ASP A 154 3.64 -0.33 5.32
CA ASP A 154 4.10 1.06 5.41
C ASP A 154 3.45 1.94 4.33
N THR A 155 2.61 2.89 4.75
CA THR A 155 1.88 3.81 3.87
C THR A 155 2.59 5.14 3.63
N ARG A 156 3.77 5.37 4.23
CA ARG A 156 4.47 6.68 4.19
C ARG A 156 4.80 7.11 2.76
N SER A 157 5.19 6.16 1.91
CA SER A 157 5.54 6.45 0.51
C SER A 157 4.32 6.82 -0.34
N LEU A 158 3.14 6.26 -0.07
CA LEU A 158 1.87 6.68 -0.68
C LEU A 158 1.42 8.05 -0.14
N SER A 159 1.66 8.32 1.13
CA SER A 159 1.34 9.60 1.78
C SER A 159 2.19 10.77 1.28
N ALA A 160 3.35 10.48 0.69
CA ALA A 160 4.24 11.45 0.06
C ALA A 160 3.86 11.80 -1.40
N LEU A 161 2.84 11.15 -1.97
CA LEU A 161 2.36 11.47 -3.33
C LEU A 161 1.61 12.82 -3.35
N PRO A 162 1.81 13.67 -4.37
CA PRO A 162 1.05 14.91 -4.55
C PRO A 162 -0.47 14.70 -4.57
N ASP A 163 -1.25 15.63 -4.01
CA ASP A 163 -2.72 15.52 -3.93
C ASP A 163 -3.43 15.48 -5.31
N ASP A 164 -2.77 15.97 -6.36
CA ASP A 164 -3.23 15.95 -7.75
C ASP A 164 -2.74 14.70 -8.53
N THR A 165 -2.15 13.72 -7.86
CA THR A 165 -1.61 12.50 -8.48
C THR A 165 -2.67 11.76 -9.29
N ARG A 166 -2.38 11.54 -10.58
CA ARG A 166 -3.22 10.78 -11.51
C ARG A 166 -2.56 9.46 -11.85
N PHE A 167 -2.84 8.44 -11.04
CA PHE A 167 -2.22 7.11 -11.13
C PHE A 167 -2.18 6.53 -12.56
N THR A 168 -3.26 6.63 -13.34
CA THR A 168 -3.33 6.08 -14.71
C THR A 168 -2.43 6.82 -15.71
N GLU A 169 -2.31 8.14 -15.58
CA GLU A 169 -1.53 9.01 -16.48
C GLU A 169 -0.05 9.07 -16.08
N GLN A 170 0.23 9.30 -14.80
CA GLN A 170 1.56 9.59 -14.25
C GLN A 170 2.32 8.32 -13.83
N ARG A 171 1.60 7.23 -13.53
CA ARG A 171 2.15 5.93 -13.09
C ARG A 171 3.29 6.05 -12.06
N PRO A 172 3.04 6.60 -10.86
CA PRO A 172 4.11 6.89 -9.89
C PRO A 172 4.92 5.65 -9.53
N GLU A 173 6.25 5.75 -9.55
CA GLU A 173 7.17 4.63 -9.26
C GLU A 173 6.85 3.92 -7.94
N THR A 174 6.54 4.66 -6.88
CA THR A 174 6.09 4.11 -5.59
C THR A 174 4.95 3.10 -5.72
N VAL A 175 4.00 3.36 -6.62
CA VAL A 175 2.81 2.52 -6.82
C VAL A 175 3.19 1.30 -7.66
N LEU A 176 4.00 1.50 -8.70
CA LEU A 176 4.52 0.41 -9.54
C LEU A 176 5.39 -0.58 -8.74
N ASP A 177 6.19 -0.08 -7.80
CA ASP A 177 7.02 -0.90 -6.91
C ASP A 177 6.15 -1.73 -5.95
N ARG A 178 5.09 -1.15 -5.41
CA ARG A 178 4.14 -1.84 -4.53
C ARG A 178 3.30 -2.88 -5.29
N MET A 179 2.89 -2.60 -6.54
CA MET A 179 2.29 -3.60 -7.43
C MET A 179 3.27 -4.76 -7.68
N ALA A 180 4.56 -4.48 -7.88
CA ALA A 180 5.57 -5.52 -8.08
C ALA A 180 5.82 -6.35 -6.82
N MET A 181 5.75 -5.76 -5.61
CA MET A 181 5.77 -6.53 -4.35
C MET A 181 4.57 -7.47 -4.23
N ILE A 182 3.37 -7.04 -4.68
CA ILE A 182 2.18 -7.91 -4.69
C ILE A 182 2.28 -9.00 -5.78
N ASP A 183 2.88 -8.70 -6.94
CA ASP A 183 3.23 -9.72 -7.95
C ASP A 183 4.21 -10.77 -7.38
N LEU A 184 5.18 -10.37 -6.57
CA LEU A 184 6.12 -11.28 -5.91
C LEU A 184 5.43 -12.16 -4.88
N LEU A 185 4.63 -11.59 -3.97
CA LEU A 185 3.83 -12.36 -3.01
C LEU A 185 2.90 -13.36 -3.73
N HIS A 186 2.22 -12.94 -4.80
CA HIS A 186 1.37 -13.82 -5.62
C HIS A 186 2.15 -14.94 -6.32
N THR A 187 3.41 -14.71 -6.69
CA THR A 187 4.25 -15.74 -7.32
C THR A 187 4.80 -16.76 -6.31
N LEU A 188 4.98 -16.35 -5.05
CA LEU A 188 5.39 -17.23 -3.94
C LEU A 188 4.22 -18.04 -3.34
N ALA A 189 3.05 -17.41 -3.20
CA ALA A 189 1.89 -17.93 -2.45
C ALA A 189 1.28 -19.30 -2.85
N PRO A 190 1.49 -19.86 -4.08
CA PRO A 190 1.12 -21.24 -4.39
C PRO A 190 1.94 -22.30 -3.64
N GLU A 191 3.21 -22.01 -3.33
CA GLU A 191 4.14 -22.94 -2.66
C GLU A 191 4.53 -22.47 -1.25
N ASP A 192 4.29 -21.18 -0.93
CA ASP A 192 4.58 -20.57 0.38
C ASP A 192 3.29 -20.09 1.08
N ASP A 193 2.90 -20.83 2.12
CA ASP A 193 1.76 -20.51 2.99
C ASP A 193 1.90 -19.16 3.71
N SER A 194 3.12 -18.73 4.02
CA SER A 194 3.37 -17.43 4.64
C SER A 194 3.10 -16.28 3.67
N ALA A 195 3.45 -16.44 2.38
CA ALA A 195 3.14 -15.43 1.36
C ALA A 195 1.63 -15.31 1.13
N ARG A 196 0.90 -16.44 1.14
CA ARG A 196 -0.57 -16.45 1.08
C ARG A 196 -1.20 -15.79 2.31
N ALA A 197 -0.68 -16.05 3.51
CA ALA A 197 -1.11 -15.41 4.75
C ALA A 197 -0.85 -13.89 4.75
N ALA A 198 0.31 -13.45 4.26
CA ALA A 198 0.66 -12.05 4.10
C ALA A 198 -0.31 -11.32 3.16
N MET A 199 -0.63 -11.92 2.00
CA MET A 199 -1.63 -11.37 1.07
C MET A 199 -3.02 -11.24 1.73
N LEU A 200 -3.47 -12.24 2.49
CA LEU A 200 -4.75 -12.20 3.22
C LEU A 200 -4.76 -11.10 4.30
N ALA A 201 -3.65 -10.90 5.03
CA ALA A 201 -3.50 -9.85 6.03
C ALA A 201 -3.53 -8.44 5.38
N LEU A 202 -2.79 -8.25 4.28
CA LEU A 202 -2.77 -7.01 3.51
C LEU A 202 -4.12 -6.72 2.83
N ALA A 203 -4.85 -7.74 2.38
CA ALA A 203 -6.18 -7.58 1.79
C ALA A 203 -7.21 -7.12 2.83
N THR A 204 -7.16 -7.68 4.05
CA THR A 204 -8.14 -7.42 5.12
C THR A 204 -7.77 -6.26 6.06
N SER A 205 -6.53 -5.73 6.00
CA SER A 205 -6.12 -4.59 6.83
C SER A 205 -7.03 -3.36 6.69
N PRO A 206 -7.33 -2.62 7.77
CA PRO A 206 -8.11 -1.38 7.68
C PRO A 206 -7.31 -0.28 6.97
N ILE A 207 -7.98 0.49 6.11
CA ILE A 207 -7.40 1.71 5.53
C ILE A 207 -7.56 2.83 6.57
N ASP A 208 -6.44 3.43 6.99
CA ASP A 208 -6.46 4.53 7.96
C ASP A 208 -7.26 5.75 7.42
N PRO A 209 -8.32 6.20 8.13
CA PRO A 209 -9.12 7.34 7.71
C PRO A 209 -8.34 8.68 7.72
N SER A 210 -7.19 8.76 8.38
CA SER A 210 -6.34 9.97 8.45
C SER A 210 -5.58 10.27 7.15
N LEU A 211 -5.33 9.24 6.33
CA LEU A 211 -4.52 9.33 5.11
C LEU A 211 -5.10 10.29 4.07
N SER A 212 -4.23 10.81 3.18
CA SER A 212 -4.68 11.63 2.04
C SER A 212 -5.60 10.83 1.10
N ASP A 213 -6.46 11.54 0.36
CA ASP A 213 -7.35 10.94 -0.63
C ASP A 213 -6.58 10.18 -1.73
N VAL A 214 -5.36 10.62 -2.05
CA VAL A 214 -4.44 9.94 -2.97
C VAL A 214 -3.89 8.66 -2.35
N ALA A 215 -3.39 8.69 -1.12
CA ALA A 215 -2.88 7.48 -0.45
C ALA A 215 -3.98 6.42 -0.29
N LYS A 216 -5.21 6.83 0.06
CA LYS A 216 -6.39 5.95 0.10
C LYS A 216 -6.70 5.32 -1.25
N LYS A 217 -6.63 6.07 -2.36
CA LYS A 217 -6.81 5.54 -3.73
C LYS A 217 -5.76 4.48 -4.07
N GLY A 218 -4.49 4.71 -3.71
CA GLY A 218 -3.42 3.73 -3.85
C GLY A 218 -3.72 2.42 -3.12
N LEU A 219 -4.07 2.50 -1.83
CA LEU A 219 -4.42 1.33 -1.00
C LEU A 219 -5.68 0.59 -1.49
N VAL A 220 -6.67 1.28 -2.06
CA VAL A 220 -7.82 0.63 -2.71
C VAL A 220 -7.37 -0.14 -3.95
N GLY A 221 -6.45 0.40 -4.76
CA GLY A 221 -5.86 -0.30 -5.91
C GLY A 221 -5.05 -1.54 -5.49
N GLU A 222 -4.28 -1.45 -4.41
CA GLU A 222 -3.55 -2.60 -3.85
C GLU A 222 -4.50 -3.70 -3.35
N LYS A 223 -5.57 -3.34 -2.64
CA LYS A 223 -6.59 -4.31 -2.22
C LYS A 223 -7.32 -4.93 -3.41
N TYR A 224 -7.54 -4.17 -4.49
CA TYR A 224 -8.12 -4.71 -5.72
C TYR A 224 -7.21 -5.81 -6.30
N ASP A 225 -5.94 -5.51 -6.50
CA ASP A 225 -4.96 -6.46 -7.03
C ASP A 225 -4.78 -7.69 -6.12
N LEU A 226 -4.74 -7.48 -4.80
CA LEU A 226 -4.69 -8.57 -3.80
C LEU A 226 -5.90 -9.50 -3.88
N PHE A 227 -7.14 -8.99 -3.95
CA PHE A 227 -8.33 -9.84 -4.05
C PHE A 227 -8.42 -10.57 -5.40
N PHE A 228 -8.05 -9.90 -6.50
CA PHE A 228 -7.97 -10.51 -7.82
C PHE A 228 -6.99 -11.70 -7.85
N LYS A 229 -5.82 -11.55 -7.21
CA LYS A 229 -4.76 -12.57 -7.14
C LYS A 229 -5.04 -13.67 -6.11
N LEU A 230 -5.55 -13.32 -4.93
CA LEU A 230 -5.94 -14.31 -3.91
C LEU A 230 -7.00 -15.28 -4.46
N ALA A 231 -7.97 -14.78 -5.22
CA ALA A 231 -9.01 -15.61 -5.83
C ALA A 231 -8.49 -16.60 -6.89
N GLN A 232 -7.30 -16.36 -7.47
CA GLN A 232 -6.63 -17.28 -8.38
C GLN A 232 -5.90 -18.42 -7.65
N ILE A 233 -5.39 -18.17 -6.45
CA ILE A 233 -4.67 -19.16 -5.64
C ILE A 233 -5.62 -19.96 -4.75
N ASP A 234 -6.45 -19.27 -3.96
CA ASP A 234 -7.36 -19.84 -2.97
C ASP A 234 -8.71 -19.11 -3.00
N ARG A 235 -9.60 -19.64 -3.82
CA ARG A 235 -10.96 -19.12 -4.06
C ARG A 235 -11.76 -18.93 -2.76
N GLN A 236 -11.63 -19.88 -1.83
CA GLN A 236 -12.43 -19.88 -0.60
C GLN A 236 -11.86 -18.86 0.39
N ALA A 237 -10.54 -18.87 0.63
CA ALA A 237 -9.92 -17.90 1.52
C ALA A 237 -10.09 -16.45 1.03
N ALA A 238 -10.08 -16.22 -0.29
CA ALA A 238 -10.36 -14.91 -0.89
C ALA A 238 -11.80 -14.43 -0.60
N VAL A 239 -12.79 -15.33 -0.77
CA VAL A 239 -14.21 -15.07 -0.47
C VAL A 239 -14.44 -14.81 1.02
N ASP A 240 -13.85 -15.63 1.89
CA ASP A 240 -13.96 -15.49 3.35
C ASP A 240 -13.23 -14.24 3.86
N ALA A 241 -12.12 -13.84 3.23
CA ALA A 241 -11.45 -12.56 3.49
C ALA A 241 -12.29 -11.36 3.04
N PHE A 242 -12.93 -11.44 1.88
CA PHE A 242 -13.80 -10.38 1.37
C PHE A 242 -15.05 -10.20 2.25
N GLY A 243 -15.66 -11.30 2.71
CA GLY A 243 -16.81 -11.29 3.62
C GLY A 243 -16.53 -10.60 4.96
N ARG A 244 -15.27 -10.63 5.42
CA ARG A 244 -14.79 -9.98 6.66
C ARG A 244 -14.47 -8.49 6.53
N LEU A 245 -14.64 -7.87 5.35
CA LEU A 245 -14.44 -6.43 5.20
C LEU A 245 -15.61 -5.63 5.80
N ASP A 246 -15.37 -4.88 6.87
CA ASP A 246 -16.40 -4.11 7.58
C ASP A 246 -16.98 -2.93 6.77
N ASN A 247 -16.22 -2.39 5.82
CA ASN A 247 -16.61 -1.20 5.05
C ASN A 247 -17.42 -1.60 3.79
N PRO A 248 -18.74 -1.31 3.74
CA PRO A 248 -19.59 -1.73 2.62
C PRO A 248 -19.26 -0.99 1.31
N LYS A 249 -18.77 0.25 1.37
CA LYS A 249 -18.32 0.99 0.17
C LYS A 249 -17.07 0.33 -0.42
N LEU A 250 -16.13 -0.07 0.44
CA LEU A 250 -14.91 -0.79 0.03
C LEU A 250 -15.26 -2.16 -0.57
N ARG A 251 -16.16 -2.93 0.07
CA ARG A 251 -16.68 -4.19 -0.50
C ARG A 251 -17.27 -3.97 -1.90
N SER A 252 -18.10 -2.96 -2.09
CA SER A 252 -18.70 -2.66 -3.40
C SER A 252 -17.64 -2.48 -4.50
N LEU A 253 -16.57 -1.72 -4.21
CA LEU A 253 -15.47 -1.48 -5.15
C LEU A 253 -14.60 -2.72 -5.42
N LEU A 254 -14.37 -3.55 -4.40
CA LEU A 254 -13.52 -4.74 -4.50
C LEU A 254 -14.26 -5.98 -5.03
N ARG A 255 -15.60 -5.93 -5.14
CA ARG A 255 -16.43 -7.07 -5.60
C ARG A 255 -16.05 -7.50 -7.02
N GLU A 256 -15.78 -6.54 -7.90
CA GLU A 256 -15.36 -6.81 -9.28
C GLU A 256 -13.99 -7.51 -9.34
N ALA A 257 -13.06 -7.15 -8.44
CA ALA A 257 -11.76 -7.81 -8.32
C ALA A 257 -11.89 -9.29 -7.98
N LEU A 258 -12.70 -9.57 -6.95
CA LEU A 258 -12.96 -10.93 -6.48
C LEU A 258 -13.60 -11.77 -7.59
N LEU A 259 -14.64 -11.24 -8.24
CA LEU A 259 -15.34 -11.96 -9.32
C LEU A 259 -14.44 -12.20 -10.53
N ALA A 260 -13.66 -11.20 -10.96
CA ALA A 260 -12.71 -11.34 -12.05
C ALA A 260 -11.62 -12.37 -11.73
N GLY A 261 -11.09 -12.35 -10.50
CA GLY A 261 -10.06 -13.30 -10.06
C GLY A 261 -10.59 -14.74 -9.95
N LEU A 262 -11.82 -14.92 -9.47
CA LEU A 262 -12.47 -16.23 -9.47
C LEU A 262 -12.66 -16.76 -10.90
N HIS A 263 -13.08 -15.92 -11.86
CA HIS A 263 -13.20 -16.33 -13.25
C HIS A 263 -11.84 -16.67 -13.90
N GLU A 264 -10.81 -15.85 -13.67
CA GLU A 264 -9.44 -16.10 -14.16
C GLU A 264 -8.85 -17.40 -13.57
N SER A 265 -9.22 -17.75 -12.34
CA SER A 265 -8.87 -19.04 -11.72
C SER A 265 -9.49 -20.27 -12.41
N GLY A 266 -10.37 -20.07 -13.40
CA GLY A 266 -11.14 -21.13 -14.06
C GLY A 266 -12.36 -21.60 -13.27
N ALA A 267 -12.90 -20.80 -12.35
CA ALA A 267 -14.16 -21.12 -11.66
C ALA A 267 -15.36 -21.03 -12.61
N SER A 268 -16.27 -22.00 -12.54
CA SER A 268 -17.49 -21.98 -13.36
C SER A 268 -18.47 -20.91 -12.89
N TYR A 269 -19.40 -20.50 -13.74
CA TYR A 269 -20.45 -19.53 -13.37
C TYR A 269 -21.27 -19.99 -12.15
N GLU A 270 -21.63 -21.28 -12.09
CA GLU A 270 -22.33 -21.87 -10.95
C GLU A 270 -21.48 -21.88 -9.67
N GLU A 271 -20.18 -22.12 -9.79
CA GLU A 271 -19.24 -22.09 -8.67
C GLU A 271 -19.09 -20.66 -8.12
N VAL A 272 -18.92 -19.66 -8.99
CA VAL A 272 -18.87 -18.24 -8.60
C VAL A 272 -20.17 -17.82 -7.92
N GLN A 273 -21.33 -18.19 -8.47
CA GLN A 273 -22.63 -17.95 -7.82
C GLN A 273 -22.75 -18.64 -6.46
N ARG A 274 -22.27 -19.89 -6.31
CA ARG A 274 -22.31 -20.65 -5.05
C ARG A 274 -21.43 -19.98 -3.99
N LEU A 275 -20.20 -19.64 -4.34
CA LEU A 275 -19.22 -19.01 -3.45
C LEU A 275 -19.69 -17.62 -2.99
N THR A 276 -20.20 -16.80 -3.92
CA THR A 276 -20.52 -15.39 -3.64
C THR A 276 -21.96 -15.11 -3.21
N ARG A 277 -22.80 -16.15 -3.04
CA ARG A 277 -24.23 -16.03 -2.67
C ARG A 277 -24.50 -15.23 -1.39
N HIS A 278 -23.54 -15.22 -0.47
CA HIS A 278 -23.66 -14.62 0.86
C HIS A 278 -22.94 -13.24 0.97
N LEU A 279 -22.45 -12.69 -0.14
CA LEU A 279 -21.62 -11.48 -0.21
C LEU A 279 -22.34 -10.23 -0.73
#